data_AF-A0A1Y1RNC4-F1
#
_entry.id   AF-A0A1Y1RNC4-F1
#
_cell.length_a   1.000
_cell.length_b   1.000
_cell.length_c   1.000
_cell.angle_alpha   90.00
_cell.angle_beta   90.00
_cell.angle_gamma   90.00
#
_symmetry.space_group_name_H-M   'P 1'
#
loop_
_entity.id
_entity.type
_entity.pdbx_description
1 polymer ?
#
loop_
_entity_poly.entity_id
_entity_poly.type
_entity_poly.pdbx_seq_one_letter_code
_entity_poly.pdbx_strand_id
1 'polypeptide(L)'
;MSVRGQDAGEPPHAFIFYIGFFAWSTPRGLSVFGLTRESAEQTREMVYNQGFYNLFLGFIAAAGVILYWAGLSEAGLALVIAGAGSMLAAAAVLFLALALLALGVSISKLPVRLSEKLLGACSPNPR
;
A
#
# COMPACT_ATOMS: atom_id res chain seq x y z
N MET A 1 -27.69 6.93 -26.52
CA MET A 1 -27.16 8.19 -25.94
C MET A 1 -26.97 7.92 -24.46
N SER A 2 -25.81 7.80 -23.84
CA SER A 2 -24.43 8.10 -24.20
C SER A 2 -23.59 7.14 -23.33
N VAL A 3 -22.78 6.28 -23.94
CA VAL A 3 -21.63 5.68 -23.27
C VAL A 3 -20.71 6.84 -22.93
N ARG A 4 -20.72 7.31 -21.67
CA ARG A 4 -19.82 8.35 -21.19
C ARG A 4 -19.37 7.92 -19.80
N GLY A 5 -18.14 7.43 -19.69
CA GLY A 5 -17.58 7.04 -18.39
C GLY A 5 -16.52 5.93 -18.40
N GLN A 6 -16.25 5.25 -19.52
CA GLN A 6 -15.20 4.22 -19.60
C GLN A 6 -13.82 4.77 -20.04
N ASP A 7 -13.73 6.08 -20.22
CA ASP A 7 -12.56 6.86 -20.60
C ASP A 7 -11.93 7.61 -19.40
N ALA A 8 -12.40 7.33 -18.18
CA ALA A 8 -11.70 7.74 -16.96
C ALA A 8 -10.45 6.87 -16.81
N GLY A 9 -9.35 7.29 -17.43
CA GLY A 9 -8.03 6.73 -17.18
C GLY A 9 -7.79 6.64 -15.67
N GLU A 10 -7.20 5.53 -15.22
CA GLU A 10 -6.92 5.36 -13.80
C GLU A 10 -6.17 6.59 -13.27
N PRO A 11 -6.58 7.13 -12.11
CA PRO A 11 -5.97 8.33 -11.60
C PRO A 11 -4.45 8.11 -11.46
N PRO A 12 -3.62 9.03 -11.97
CA PRO A 12 -2.18 8.90 -11.83
C PRO A 12 -1.82 8.86 -10.33
N HIS A 13 -0.73 8.18 -10.00
CA HIS A 13 -0.29 8.03 -8.61
C HIS A 13 -0.12 9.38 -7.89
N ALA A 14 0.26 10.42 -8.63
CA ALA A 14 0.32 11.80 -8.13
C ALA A 14 -1.04 12.35 -7.70
N PHE A 15 -2.13 11.99 -8.39
CA PHE A 15 -3.49 12.38 -8.02
C PHE A 15 -3.94 11.64 -6.75
N ILE A 16 -3.73 10.31 -6.69
CA ILE A 16 -4.04 9.50 -5.50
C ILE A 16 -3.28 10.05 -4.28
N PHE A 17 -2.00 10.39 -4.46
CA PHE A 17 -1.19 11.02 -3.42
C PHE A 17 -1.77 12.36 -2.98
N TYR A 18 -2.10 13.25 -3.93
CA TYR A 18 -2.68 14.56 -3.60
C TYR A 18 -3.99 14.44 -2.81
N ILE A 19 -4.90 13.56 -3.25
CA ILE A 19 -6.16 13.34 -2.54
C ILE A 19 -5.92 12.70 -1.17
N GLY A 20 -5.04 11.70 -1.09
CA GLY A 20 -4.67 11.04 0.17
C GLY A 20 -4.02 11.99 1.19
N PHE A 21 -3.31 13.01 0.72
CA PHE A 21 -2.55 13.89 1.57
C PHE A 21 -3.29 15.17 1.96
N PHE A 22 -3.84 15.87 0.97
CA PHE A 22 -4.46 17.19 1.16
C PHE A 22 -5.98 17.13 1.24
N ALA A 23 -6.60 16.14 0.60
CA ALA A 23 -8.05 16.12 0.41
C ALA A 23 -8.75 14.94 1.10
N TRP A 24 -8.06 14.17 1.95
CA TRP A 24 -8.56 12.90 2.50
C TRP A 24 -9.93 13.04 3.19
N SER A 25 -10.07 14.00 4.09
CA SER A 25 -11.32 14.26 4.84
C SER A 25 -12.27 15.23 4.13
N THR A 26 -11.96 15.65 2.89
CA THR A 26 -12.83 16.55 2.11
C THR A 26 -13.92 15.74 1.39
N PRO A 27 -15.02 16.39 0.95
CA PRO A 27 -16.06 15.71 0.16
C PRO A 27 -15.52 14.97 -1.07
N ARG A 28 -14.45 15.50 -1.69
CA ARG A 28 -13.78 14.84 -2.81
C ARG A 28 -13.04 13.58 -2.39
N GLY A 29 -12.25 13.62 -1.31
CA GLY A 29 -11.57 12.42 -0.78
C GLY A 29 -12.56 11.32 -0.37
N LEU A 30 -13.61 11.70 0.35
CA LEU A 30 -14.71 10.81 0.72
C LEU A 30 -15.36 10.16 -0.51
N SER A 31 -15.60 10.94 -1.58
CA SER A 31 -16.19 10.43 -2.82
C SER A 31 -15.27 9.50 -3.61
N VAL A 32 -13.96 9.80 -3.64
CA VAL A 32 -12.96 9.00 -4.38
C VAL A 32 -12.72 7.65 -3.70
N PHE A 33 -12.71 7.63 -2.37
CA PHE A 33 -12.43 6.42 -1.59
C PHE A 33 -13.67 5.74 -1.00
N GLY A 34 -14.87 6.28 -1.22
CA GLY A 34 -16.12 5.71 -0.72
C GLY A 34 -16.21 5.67 0.81
N LEU A 35 -15.62 6.65 1.50
CA LEU A 35 -15.48 6.67 2.96
C LEU A 35 -16.58 7.51 3.63
N THR A 36 -16.92 7.15 4.87
CA THR A 36 -17.65 8.04 5.79
C THR A 36 -16.70 9.06 6.42
N ARG A 37 -17.21 10.19 6.90
CA ARG A 37 -16.38 11.20 7.57
C ARG A 37 -15.64 10.62 8.78
N GLU A 38 -16.32 9.83 9.60
CA GLU A 38 -15.72 9.17 10.76
C GLU A 38 -14.57 8.23 10.38
N SER A 39 -14.78 7.39 9.36
CA SER A 39 -13.73 6.48 8.86
C SER A 39 -12.54 7.25 8.29
N ALA A 40 -12.79 8.34 7.57
CA ALA A 40 -11.73 9.19 7.04
C ALA A 40 -10.92 9.88 8.15
N GLU A 41 -11.57 10.32 9.23
CA GLU A 41 -10.88 10.93 10.39
C GLU A 41 -9.98 9.92 11.11
N GLN A 42 -10.47 8.69 11.33
CA GLN A 42 -9.70 7.62 11.99
C GLN A 42 -8.49 7.16 11.18
N THR A 43 -8.57 7.22 9.85
CA THR A 43 -7.51 6.73 8.94
C THR A 43 -6.58 7.83 8.43
N ARG A 44 -6.88 9.10 8.74
CA ARG A 44 -6.16 10.25 8.19
C ARG A 44 -4.67 10.21 8.47
N GLU A 45 -4.28 9.98 9.72
CA GLU A 45 -2.86 9.95 10.11
C GLU A 45 -2.11 8.77 9.49
N MET A 46 -2.77 7.61 9.40
CA MET A 46 -2.20 6.42 8.76
C MET A 46 -1.91 6.67 7.27
N VAL A 47 -2.87 7.21 6.53
CA VAL A 47 -2.71 7.50 5.10
C VAL A 47 -1.68 8.59 4.87
N TYR A 48 -1.64 9.61 5.73
CA TYR A 48 -0.63 10.66 5.70
C TYR A 48 0.79 10.10 5.87
N ASN A 49 0.98 9.22 6.85
CA ASN A 49 2.25 8.55 7.11
C ASN A 49 2.66 7.66 5.92
N GLN A 50 1.73 6.83 5.41
CA GLN A 50 1.97 5.98 4.26
C GLN A 50 2.34 6.78 3.01
N GLY A 51 1.70 7.93 2.80
CA GLY A 51 2.05 8.87 1.75
C GLY A 51 3.51 9.31 1.84
N PHE A 52 3.97 9.79 3.00
CA PHE A 52 5.34 10.27 3.16
C PHE A 52 6.42 9.20 2.92
N TYR A 53 6.20 7.98 3.40
CA TYR A 53 7.13 6.88 3.11
C TYR A 53 7.28 6.66 1.60
N ASN A 54 6.16 6.62 0.88
CA ASN A 54 6.19 6.47 -0.58
C ASN A 54 6.82 7.69 -1.28
N LEU A 55 6.62 8.90 -0.76
CA LEU A 55 7.26 10.11 -1.29
C LEU A 55 8.79 10.06 -1.13
N PHE A 56 9.30 9.68 0.05
CA PHE A 56 10.74 9.57 0.28
C PHE A 56 11.38 8.48 -0.57
N LEU A 57 10.74 7.32 -0.71
CA LEU A 57 11.19 6.28 -1.64
C LEU A 57 11.18 6.78 -3.09
N GLY A 58 10.22 7.63 -3.46
CA GLY A 58 10.16 8.28 -4.76
C GLY A 58 11.34 9.23 -4.99
N PHE A 59 11.72 10.00 -3.97
CA PHE A 59 12.92 10.84 -4.02
C PHE A 59 14.21 10.02 -4.15
N ILE A 60 14.33 8.89 -3.44
CA ILE A 60 15.46 7.97 -3.57
C ILE A 60 15.55 7.45 -5.01
N ALA A 61 14.43 7.00 -5.59
CA ALA A 61 14.39 6.52 -6.97
C ALA A 61 14.77 7.62 -7.97
N ALA A 62 14.23 8.84 -7.80
CA ALA A 62 14.54 9.99 -8.65
C ALA A 62 16.03 10.39 -8.57
N ALA A 63 16.59 10.43 -7.36
CA ALA A 63 18.01 10.67 -7.15
C ALA A 63 18.86 9.59 -7.83
N GLY A 64 18.45 8.33 -7.75
CA GLY A 64 19.09 7.22 -8.45
C GLY A 64 19.14 7.41 -9.97
N VAL A 65 18.01 7.83 -10.57
CA VAL A 65 17.96 8.16 -12.00
C VAL A 65 18.94 9.29 -12.34
N ILE A 66 18.96 10.36 -11.55
CA ILE A 66 19.88 11.49 -11.76
C ILE A 66 21.34 11.04 -11.70
N LEU A 67 21.71 10.25 -10.68
CA LEU A 67 23.08 9.75 -10.53
C LEU A 67 23.49 8.82 -11.67
N TYR A 68 22.56 7.99 -12.15
CA TYR A 68 22.81 7.12 -13.30
C TYR A 68 23.17 7.94 -14.55
N TRP A 69 22.38 8.98 -14.86
CA TRP A 69 22.65 9.87 -15.99
C TRP A 69 23.90 10.75 -15.80
N ALA A 70 24.29 11.03 -14.56
CA ALA A 70 25.53 11.75 -14.23
C ALA A 70 26.80 10.87 -14.34
N GLY A 71 26.68 9.60 -14.75
CA GLY A 71 27.81 8.68 -14.91
C GLY A 71 28.18 7.88 -13.65
N LEU A 72 27.43 8.05 -12.55
CA LEU A 72 27.58 7.27 -11.32
C LEU A 72 26.64 6.06 -11.35
N SER A 73 26.79 5.23 -12.39
CA SER A 73 25.82 4.18 -12.75
C SER A 73 25.54 3.19 -11.63
N GLU A 74 26.56 2.75 -10.88
CA GLU A 74 26.41 1.79 -9.77
C GLU A 74 25.58 2.36 -8.62
N ALA A 75 25.90 3.59 -8.18
CA ALA A 75 25.14 4.28 -7.14
C ALA A 75 23.71 4.62 -7.60
N GLY A 76 23.57 5.01 -8.86
CA GLY A 76 22.28 5.30 -9.48
C GLY A 76 21.37 4.07 -9.52
N LEU A 77 21.87 2.94 -10.03
CA LEU A 77 21.13 1.68 -10.07
C LEU A 77 20.76 1.19 -8.68
N ALA A 78 21.68 1.26 -7.71
CA ALA A 78 21.41 0.86 -6.33
C ALA A 78 20.22 1.64 -5.73
N LEU A 79 20.18 2.96 -5.93
CA LEU A 79 19.09 3.81 -5.45
C LEU A 79 17.77 3.57 -6.20
N VAL A 80 17.80 3.35 -7.52
CA VAL A 80 16.59 3.02 -8.30
C VAL A 80 16.01 1.69 -7.83
N ILE A 81 16.84 0.66 -7.67
CA ILE A 81 16.40 -0.66 -7.20
C ILE A 81 15.87 -0.56 -5.77
N ALA A 82 16.56 0.17 -4.88
CA ALA A 82 16.10 0.36 -3.51
C ALA A 82 14.77 1.13 -3.44
N GLY A 83 14.63 2.22 -4.19
CA GLY A 83 13.42 3.05 -4.19
C GLY A 83 12.26 2.39 -4.96
N ALA A 84 12.39 2.25 -6.27
CA ALA A 84 11.32 1.75 -7.14
C ALA A 84 11.10 0.24 -6.98
N GLY A 85 12.17 -0.54 -6.78
CA GLY A 85 12.06 -1.98 -6.59
C GLY A 85 11.33 -2.35 -5.30
N SER A 86 11.58 -1.65 -4.20
CA SER A 86 10.85 -1.90 -2.95
C SER A 86 9.37 -1.51 -3.05
N MET A 87 9.03 -0.42 -3.74
CA MET A 87 7.64 -0.06 -4.03
C MET A 87 6.92 -1.14 -4.84
N LEU A 88 7.57 -1.66 -5.89
CA LEU A 88 7.00 -2.70 -6.74
C LEU A 88 6.81 -4.00 -5.96
N ALA A 89 7.76 -4.36 -5.09
CA ALA A 89 7.62 -5.48 -4.18
C ALA A 89 6.44 -5.29 -3.20
N ALA A 90 6.29 -4.10 -2.62
CA ALA A 90 5.16 -3.78 -1.75
C ALA A 90 3.80 -3.87 -2.48
N ALA A 91 3.73 -3.40 -3.72
CA ALA A 91 2.55 -3.53 -4.57
C ALA A 91 2.22 -5.00 -4.86
N ALA A 92 3.22 -5.83 -5.15
CA ALA A 92 3.05 -7.27 -5.35
C ALA A 92 2.54 -7.97 -4.08
N VAL A 93 3.07 -7.61 -2.91
CA VAL A 93 2.59 -8.12 -1.61
C VAL A 93 1.13 -7.75 -1.39
N LEU A 94 0.74 -6.50 -1.66
CA LEU A 94 -0.65 -6.05 -1.51
C LEU A 94 -1.59 -6.76 -2.47
N PHE A 95 -1.19 -6.93 -3.74
CA PHE A 95 -1.95 -7.66 -4.74
C PHE A 95 -2.16 -9.12 -4.32
N LEU A 96 -1.10 -9.79 -3.84
CA LEU A 96 -1.19 -11.15 -3.35
C LEU A 96 -2.09 -11.26 -2.12
N ALA A 97 -1.98 -10.33 -1.17
CA ALA A 97 -2.84 -10.30 0.01
C ALA A 97 -4.32 -10.17 -0.36
N LEU A 98 -4.64 -9.33 -1.34
CA LEU A 98 -6.00 -9.18 -1.85
C LEU A 98 -6.48 -10.44 -2.58
N ALA A 99 -5.63 -11.06 -3.39
CA ALA A 99 -5.94 -12.32 -4.08
C ALA A 99 -6.22 -13.45 -3.08
N LEU A 100 -5.41 -13.58 -2.01
CA LEU A 100 -5.64 -14.56 -0.94
C LEU A 100 -6.97 -14.32 -0.22
N LEU A 101 -7.30 -13.06 0.07
CA LEU A 101 -8.58 -12.71 0.68
C LEU A 101 -9.76 -13.08 -0.22
N ALA A 102 -9.66 -12.85 -1.53
CA ALA A 102 -10.68 -13.24 -2.52
C ALA A 102 -10.87 -14.76 -2.63
N LEU A 103 -9.81 -15.54 -2.39
CA LEU A 103 -9.85 -17.01 -2.32
C LEU A 103 -10.39 -17.52 -0.97
N GLY A 104 -10.84 -16.64 -0.06
CA GLY A 104 -11.35 -17.01 1.26
C GLY A 104 -10.25 -17.35 2.28
N VAL A 105 -8.99 -17.11 1.95
CA VAL A 105 -7.85 -17.32 2.85
C VAL A 105 -7.71 -16.10 3.76
N SER A 106 -8.17 -16.23 5.00
CA SER A 106 -8.07 -15.17 5.99
C SER A 106 -6.71 -15.23 6.69
N ILE A 107 -5.80 -14.34 6.28
CA ILE A 107 -4.42 -14.24 6.81
C ILE A 107 -4.42 -14.04 8.34
N SER A 108 -5.42 -13.35 8.90
CA SER A 108 -5.55 -13.12 10.34
C SER A 108 -5.93 -14.37 11.15
N LYS A 109 -6.57 -15.38 10.53
CA LYS A 109 -6.98 -16.62 11.21
C LYS A 109 -5.89 -17.67 11.25
N LEU A 110 -4.84 -17.53 10.44
CA LEU A 110 -3.74 -18.48 10.34
C LEU A 110 -2.85 -18.52 11.60
N PRO A 111 -2.41 -17.38 12.20
CA PRO A 111 -1.59 -17.41 13.42
C PRO A 111 -2.40 -17.83 14.66
N VAL A 112 -3.67 -17.43 14.77
CA VAL A 112 -4.52 -17.80 15.93
C VAL A 112 -4.84 -19.28 15.93
N ARG A 113 -5.28 -19.85 14.81
CA ARG A 113 -5.58 -21.29 14.73
C ARG A 113 -4.35 -22.17 14.93
N LEU A 114 -3.18 -21.70 14.54
CA LEU A 114 -1.93 -22.40 14.79
C LEU A 114 -1.57 -22.33 16.29
N SER A 115 -1.73 -21.16 16.92
CA SER A 115 -1.54 -21.05 18.37
C SER A 115 -2.55 -21.89 19.17
N GLU A 116 -3.82 -21.97 18.78
CA GLU A 116 -4.83 -22.82 19.41
C GLU A 116 -4.51 -24.31 19.26
N LYS A 117 -4.08 -24.74 18.06
CA LYS A 117 -3.67 -26.13 17.84
C LYS A 117 -2.42 -26.50 18.64
N LEU A 118 -1.45 -25.58 18.73
CA LEU A 118 -0.23 -25.80 19.51
C LEU A 118 -0.50 -25.74 21.02
N LEU A 119 -1.32 -24.81 21.49
CA LEU A 119 -1.74 -24.70 22.90
C LEU A 119 -2.62 -25.88 23.34
N GLY A 120 -3.51 -26.35 22.47
CA GLY A 120 -4.32 -27.55 22.70
C GLY A 120 -3.48 -28.83 22.75
N ALA A 121 -2.40 -28.92 21.97
CA ALA A 121 -1.43 -30.00 22.04
C ALA A 121 -0.49 -29.91 23.27
N CYS A 122 -0.30 -28.71 23.83
CA CYS A 122 0.51 -28.47 25.03
C CYS A 122 -0.26 -28.54 26.35
N SER A 123 -1.58 -28.73 26.34
CA SER A 123 -2.35 -28.95 27.58
C SER A 123 -2.05 -30.36 28.12
N PRO A 124 -1.29 -30.51 29.22
CA PRO A 124 -1.03 -31.81 29.80
C PRO A 124 -2.34 -32.33 30.38
N ASN A 125 -2.77 -33.51 29.92
CA ASN A 125 -3.94 -34.20 30.45
C ASN A 125 -3.88 -34.24 31.99
N PRO A 126 -4.78 -33.54 32.72
CA PRO A 126 -4.85 -33.66 34.17
C PRO A 126 -5.48 -35.01 34.48
N ARG A 127 -4.62 -36.01 34.69
CA ARG A 127 -4.98 -37.26 35.33
C ARG A 127 -5.19 -37.04 36.83
#